data_AF-A0A7W1E064-F1
#
_entry.id   AF-A0A7W1E064-F1
#
_cell.length_a   1.000
_cell.length_b   1.000
_cell.length_c   1.000
_cell.angle_alpha   90.00
_cell.angle_beta   90.00
_cell.angle_gamma   90.00
#
_symmetry.space_group_name_H-M   'P 1'
#
loop_
_entity.id
_entity.type
_entity.pdbx_description
1 polymer ?
#
loop_
_entity_poly.entity_id
_entity_poly.type
_entity_poly.pdbx_seq_one_letter_code
_entity_poly.pdbx_strand_id
1 'polypeptide(L)'
;MAAFIASLVVTFAMVGILLAVARRRPVGQPLSWGEAFVAATFVFALLFVAYGVVPHHFLALADNQFKWRDDKIGIPIGGLAIGPLRRIIKPPYLLFPKGVPLTNGHFIITAQVLRDVIAGGIYAVLVGAQLYGWAWWQRRGKAPATTDVERSAYGRPLLRPAEEAT
;
A
#
# COMPACT_ATOMS: atom_id res chain seq x y z
N MET A 1 20.04 -2.07 -2.41
CA MET A 1 19.45 -2.13 -1.06
C MET A 1 19.14 -0.76 -0.50
N ALA A 2 20.14 0.10 -0.29
CA ALA A 2 19.97 1.38 0.41
C ALA A 2 18.92 2.30 -0.23
N ALA A 3 18.93 2.47 -1.56
CA ALA A 3 17.98 3.33 -2.27
C ALA A 3 16.51 2.92 -2.07
N PHE A 4 16.23 1.61 -2.11
CA PHE A 4 14.87 1.10 -1.89
C PHE A 4 14.40 1.34 -0.45
N ILE A 5 15.25 1.04 0.53
CA ILE A 5 14.94 1.29 1.95
C ILE A 5 14.75 2.79 2.19
N ALA A 6 15.64 3.63 1.67
CA ALA A 6 15.54 5.07 1.79
C ALA A 6 14.24 5.60 1.18
N SER A 7 13.84 5.12 -0.01
CA SER A 7 12.55 5.52 -0.60
C SER A 7 11.36 5.12 0.25
N LEU A 8 11.36 3.93 0.87
CA LEU A 8 10.30 3.52 1.78
C LEU A 8 10.24 4.44 3.02
N VAL A 9 11.39 4.72 3.64
CA VAL A 9 11.48 5.61 4.81
C VAL A 9 10.96 7.01 4.47
N VAL A 10 11.35 7.56 3.31
CA VAL A 10 10.87 8.86 2.83
C VAL A 10 9.36 8.84 2.59
N THR A 11 8.83 7.82 1.91
CA THR A 11 7.39 7.67 1.70
C THR A 11 6.63 7.62 3.03
N PHE A 12 7.07 6.81 4.00
CA PHE A 12 6.43 6.73 5.31
C PHE A 12 6.52 8.03 6.09
N ALA A 13 7.66 8.74 6.03
CA ALA A 13 7.80 10.06 6.65
C ALA A 13 6.83 11.08 6.06
N MET A 14 6.72 11.14 4.72
CA MET A 14 5.79 12.04 4.04
C MET A 14 4.32 11.72 4.34
N VAL A 15 3.95 10.43 4.35
CA VAL A 15 2.62 9.99 4.79
C VAL A 15 2.38 10.38 6.25
N GLY A 16 3.38 10.22 7.13
CA GLY A 16 3.30 10.64 8.53
C GLY A 16 3.02 12.13 8.69
N ILE A 17 3.71 12.98 7.92
CA ILE A 17 3.46 14.43 7.87
C ILE A 17 2.03 14.72 7.39
N LEU A 18 1.60 14.07 6.30
CA LEU A 18 0.23 14.22 5.78
C LEU A 18 -0.81 13.88 6.85
N LEU A 19 -0.66 12.75 7.55
CA LEU A 19 -1.58 12.32 8.60
C LEU A 19 -1.54 13.26 9.83
N ALA A 20 -0.37 13.77 10.19
CA ALA A 20 -0.23 14.73 11.28
C ALA A 20 -0.98 16.05 10.97
N VAL A 21 -0.81 16.57 9.75
CA VAL A 21 -1.54 17.76 9.28
C VAL A 21 -3.04 17.48 9.19
N ALA A 22 -3.42 16.32 8.63
CA ALA A 22 -4.80 15.89 8.51
C ALA A 22 -5.54 15.93 9.86
N ARG A 23 -4.94 15.33 10.89
CA ARG A 23 -5.56 15.24 12.22
C ARG A 23 -5.70 16.58 12.94
N ARG A 24 -4.85 17.56 12.62
CA ARG A 24 -4.84 18.88 13.29
C ARG A 24 -5.74 19.91 12.61
N ARG A 25 -6.03 19.75 11.32
CA ARG A 25 -6.83 20.72 10.54
C ARG A 25 -8.34 20.48 10.76
N PRO A 26 -9.12 21.47 11.23
CA PRO A 26 -10.58 21.36 11.28
C PRO A 26 -11.20 21.22 9.89
N VAL A 27 -12.36 20.55 9.82
CA VAL A 27 -13.08 20.32 8.57
C VAL A 27 -13.63 21.66 8.06
N GLY A 28 -13.42 21.97 6.78
CA GLY A 28 -13.94 23.19 6.14
C GLY A 28 -13.08 24.45 6.30
N GLN A 29 -11.92 24.38 6.97
CA GLN A 29 -11.00 25.52 7.03
C GLN A 29 -10.46 25.86 5.62
N PRO A 30 -10.64 27.10 5.13
CA PRO A 30 -10.11 27.47 3.82
C PRO A 30 -8.58 27.49 3.83
N LEU A 31 -7.98 27.10 2.70
CA LEU A 31 -6.56 27.27 2.46
C LEU A 31 -6.30 28.64 1.82
N SER A 32 -5.24 29.30 2.26
CA SER A 32 -4.72 30.43 1.49
C SER A 32 -4.08 29.93 0.19
N TRP A 33 -3.92 30.83 -0.78
CA TRP A 33 -3.29 30.51 -2.06
C TRP A 33 -1.88 29.89 -1.90
N GLY A 34 -1.07 30.46 -1.01
CA GLY A 34 0.27 29.95 -0.71
C GLY A 34 0.25 28.57 -0.04
N GLU A 35 -0.64 28.36 0.93
CA GLU A 35 -0.79 27.05 1.58
C GLU A 35 -1.25 25.97 0.60
N ALA A 36 -2.15 26.32 -0.33
CA ALA A 36 -2.66 25.41 -1.35
C ALA A 36 -1.54 24.94 -2.29
N PHE A 37 -0.66 25.85 -2.73
CA PHE A 37 0.49 25.46 -3.56
C PHE A 37 1.44 24.51 -2.83
N VAL A 38 1.82 24.85 -1.59
CA VAL A 38 2.73 23.99 -0.81
C VAL A 38 2.11 22.61 -0.59
N ALA A 39 0.82 22.55 -0.25
CA ALA A 39 0.11 21.29 -0.08
C ALA A 39 0.05 20.48 -1.39
N ALA A 40 -0.23 21.13 -2.52
CA ALA A 40 -0.27 20.49 -3.83
C ALA A 40 1.09 19.92 -4.24
N THR A 41 2.17 20.70 -4.10
CA THR A 41 3.54 20.25 -4.38
C THR A 41 3.94 19.09 -3.48
N PHE A 42 3.58 19.15 -2.19
CA PHE A 42 3.86 18.07 -1.25
C PHE A 42 3.14 16.77 -1.63
N VAL A 43 1.83 16.85 -1.92
CA VAL A 43 1.05 15.67 -2.35
C VAL A 43 1.55 15.13 -3.67
N PHE A 44 1.90 15.99 -4.63
CA PHE A 44 2.51 15.58 -5.89
C PHE A 44 3.83 14.84 -5.66
N ALA A 45 4.74 15.40 -4.86
CA ALA A 45 5.99 14.76 -4.52
C ALA A 45 5.78 13.42 -3.80
N LEU A 46 4.81 13.33 -2.89
CA LEU A 46 4.44 12.07 -2.22
C LEU A 46 4.02 11.02 -3.25
N LEU A 47 3.13 11.37 -4.18
CA LEU A 47 2.67 10.46 -5.23
C LEU A 47 3.82 10.06 -6.16
N PHE A 48 4.69 11.00 -6.54
CA PHE A 48 5.86 10.71 -7.37
C PHE A 48 6.81 9.72 -6.69
N VAL A 49 7.12 9.91 -5.39
CA VAL A 49 7.97 8.98 -4.66
C VAL A 49 7.28 7.62 -4.50
N ALA A 50 6.01 7.61 -4.11
CA ALA A 50 5.26 6.37 -3.88
C ALA A 50 5.11 5.53 -5.16
N TYR A 51 4.72 6.14 -6.28
CA TYR A 51 4.37 5.42 -7.52
C TYR A 51 5.50 5.36 -8.55
N GLY A 52 6.41 6.34 -8.55
CA GLY A 52 7.56 6.37 -9.45
C GLY A 52 8.79 5.73 -8.80
N VAL A 53 9.23 6.28 -7.67
CA VAL A 53 10.54 5.94 -7.09
C VAL A 53 10.54 4.58 -6.39
N VAL A 54 9.57 4.28 -5.52
CA VAL A 54 9.55 3.03 -4.74
C VAL A 54 9.50 1.78 -5.64
N PRO A 55 8.60 1.67 -6.63
CA PRO A 55 8.54 0.50 -7.50
C PRO A 55 9.78 0.38 -8.38
N HIS A 56 10.28 1.50 -8.90
CA HIS A 56 11.53 1.53 -9.67
C HIS A 56 12.73 1.05 -8.85
N HIS A 57 12.88 1.51 -7.61
CA HIS A 57 13.96 1.08 -6.72
C HIS A 57 13.85 -0.40 -6.34
N PHE A 58 12.63 -0.96 -6.25
CA PHE A 58 12.44 -2.39 -6.06
C PHE A 58 12.95 -3.19 -7.27
N LEU A 59 12.58 -2.77 -8.49
CA LEU A 59 13.05 -3.42 -9.72
C LEU A 59 14.59 -3.36 -9.81
N ALA A 60 15.18 -2.19 -9.55
CA ALA A 60 16.63 -2.03 -9.53
C ALA A 60 17.31 -2.89 -8.44
N LEU A 61 16.66 -3.10 -7.29
CA LEU A 61 17.15 -4.00 -6.24
C LEU A 61 17.15 -5.46 -6.71
N ALA A 62 16.03 -5.90 -7.28
CA ALA A 62 15.84 -7.27 -7.75
C ALA A 62 16.83 -7.64 -8.87
N ASP A 63 17.07 -6.72 -9.80
CA ASP A 63 17.96 -6.96 -10.93
C ASP A 63 19.43 -6.96 -10.51
N ASN A 64 19.85 -5.95 -9.74
CA ASN A 64 21.27 -5.77 -9.43
C ASN A 64 21.76 -6.67 -8.29
N GLN A 65 20.96 -6.82 -7.23
CA GLN A 65 21.41 -7.54 -6.03
C GLN A 65 20.94 -8.98 -6.02
N PHE A 66 19.66 -9.21 -6.31
CA PHE A 66 19.10 -10.56 -6.30
C PHE A 66 19.35 -11.30 -7.61
N LYS A 67 19.72 -10.57 -8.68
CA LYS A 67 19.96 -11.11 -10.03
C LYS A 67 18.77 -11.94 -10.48
N TRP A 68 17.56 -11.44 -10.28
CA TRP A 68 16.32 -12.06 -10.71
C TRP A 68 16.20 -11.92 -12.23
N ARG A 69 16.81 -12.89 -12.94
CA ARG A 69 16.85 -12.97 -14.40
C ARG A 69 15.92 -14.07 -14.90
N ASP A 70 15.58 -14.00 -16.18
CA ASP A 70 14.67 -14.96 -16.81
C ASP A 70 15.21 -16.40 -16.84
N ASP A 71 16.54 -16.57 -16.88
CA ASP A 71 17.19 -17.89 -16.87
C ASP A 71 17.10 -18.64 -15.54
N LYS A 72 16.58 -18.00 -14.49
CA LYS A 72 16.44 -18.61 -13.16
C LYS A 72 15.04 -19.15 -12.95
N ILE A 73 14.92 -20.46 -13.08
CA ILE A 73 13.70 -21.22 -12.78
C ILE A 73 13.61 -21.46 -11.27
N GLY A 74 12.57 -20.90 -10.62
CA GLY A 74 12.36 -20.97 -9.17
C GLY A 74 12.58 -19.63 -8.47
N ILE A 75 12.12 -19.52 -7.22
CA ILE A 75 12.13 -18.28 -6.44
C ILE A 75 13.54 -18.08 -5.85
N PRO A 76 14.33 -17.07 -6.28
CA PRO A 76 15.67 -16.88 -5.75
C PRO A 76 15.59 -16.14 -4.41
N ILE A 77 15.55 -16.91 -3.33
CA ILE A 77 15.58 -16.41 -1.94
C ILE A 77 16.98 -15.99 -1.49
N GLY A 78 17.97 -15.98 -2.38
CA GLY A 78 19.33 -15.50 -2.07
C GLY A 78 19.36 -14.08 -1.52
N GLY A 79 18.37 -13.24 -1.87
CA GLY A 79 18.20 -11.90 -1.30
C GLY A 79 17.70 -11.84 0.16
N LEU A 80 17.06 -12.91 0.64
CA LEU A 80 16.60 -13.09 2.02
C LEU A 80 17.66 -13.77 2.90
N ALA A 81 18.75 -14.29 2.31
CA ALA A 81 19.89 -14.86 3.01
C ALA A 81 20.80 -13.75 3.59
N ILE A 82 20.24 -12.91 4.44
CA ILE A 82 20.93 -11.79 5.12
C ILE A 82 21.26 -12.22 6.56
N GLY A 83 22.52 -12.09 6.99
CA GLY A 83 22.93 -12.38 8.37
C GLY A 83 22.80 -13.87 8.77
N PRO A 84 22.31 -14.20 9.98
CA PRO A 84 22.28 -15.58 10.49
C PRO A 84 21.38 -16.53 9.68
N LEU A 85 20.41 -16.01 8.90
CA LEU A 85 19.57 -16.81 8.00
C LEU A 85 20.39 -17.53 6.90
N ARG A 86 21.60 -17.06 6.58
CA ARG A 86 22.50 -17.72 5.62
C ARG A 86 22.89 -19.14 6.05
N ARG A 87 22.85 -19.45 7.36
CA ARG A 87 23.13 -20.81 7.86
C ARG A 87 22.00 -21.80 7.58
N ILE A 88 20.78 -21.31 7.36
CA ILE A 88 19.58 -22.12 7.17
C ILE A 88 19.31 -22.33 5.68
N ILE A 89 19.60 -21.33 4.85
CA ILE A 89 19.34 -21.39 3.41
C ILE A 89 20.60 -21.89 2.70
N LYS A 90 20.56 -23.13 2.19
CA LYS A 90 21.68 -23.73 1.45
C LYS A 90 21.70 -23.26 -0.03
N PRO A 91 22.90 -23.05 -0.63
CA PRO A 91 23.00 -22.82 -2.07
C PRO A 91 22.40 -24.00 -2.83
N PRO A 92 21.62 -23.77 -3.91
CA PRO A 92 21.63 -22.57 -4.75
C PRO A 92 20.71 -21.40 -4.33
N TYR A 93 20.08 -21.42 -3.14
CA TYR A 93 19.12 -20.39 -2.69
C TYR A 93 17.91 -20.21 -3.64
N LEU A 94 17.52 -21.28 -4.35
CA LEU A 94 16.29 -21.34 -5.14
C LEU A 94 15.27 -22.21 -4.41
N LEU A 95 14.13 -21.63 -4.06
CA LEU A 95 12.93 -22.40 -3.73
C LEU A 95 12.31 -22.91 -5.04
N PHE A 96 11.94 -24.18 -5.07
CA PHE A 96 11.36 -24.85 -6.24
C PHE A 96 12.25 -24.78 -7.51
N PRO A 97 13.47 -25.35 -7.47
CA PRO A 97 14.44 -25.26 -8.58
C PRO A 97 13.98 -25.94 -9.88
N LYS A 98 12.93 -26.77 -9.83
CA LYS A 98 12.29 -27.40 -11.01
C LYS A 98 10.86 -26.88 -11.23
N GLY A 99 10.49 -25.76 -10.62
CA GLY A 99 9.11 -25.28 -10.58
C GLY A 99 8.27 -25.96 -9.50
N VAL A 100 7.04 -25.48 -9.32
CA VAL A 100 6.09 -26.01 -8.34
C VAL A 100 5.52 -27.32 -8.90
N PRO A 101 5.70 -28.47 -8.23
CA PRO A 101 5.14 -29.73 -8.69
C PRO A 101 3.61 -29.71 -8.53
N LEU A 102 2.92 -30.01 -9.62
CA LEU A 102 1.47 -30.23 -9.68
C LEU A 102 1.22 -31.71 -10.00
N THR A 103 -0.01 -32.18 -9.81
CA THR A 103 -0.41 -33.58 -10.06
C THR A 103 -0.04 -34.06 -11.48
N ASN A 104 -0.06 -33.15 -12.48
CA ASN A 104 0.16 -33.47 -13.90
C ASN A 104 1.35 -32.72 -14.54
N GLY A 105 2.32 -32.22 -13.76
CA GLY A 105 3.48 -31.53 -14.33
C GLY A 105 4.12 -30.51 -13.40
N HIS A 106 4.94 -29.62 -13.96
CA HIS A 106 5.61 -28.55 -13.21
C HIS A 106 5.14 -27.18 -13.69
N PHE A 107 4.71 -26.33 -12.76
CA PHE A 107 4.50 -24.92 -13.05
C PHE A 107 5.82 -24.17 -12.89
N ILE A 108 6.33 -23.65 -14.01
CA ILE A 108 7.62 -22.97 -14.07
C ILE A 108 7.37 -21.46 -13.97
N ILE A 109 7.90 -20.84 -12.91
CA ILE A 109 7.90 -19.39 -12.73
C ILE A 109 9.36 -18.95 -12.78
N THR A 110 9.69 -18.01 -13.67
CA THR A 110 11.01 -17.40 -13.69
C THR A 110 11.12 -16.34 -12.59
N ALA A 111 12.32 -16.12 -12.08
CA ALA A 111 12.56 -15.09 -11.07
C ALA A 111 12.13 -13.69 -11.54
N GLN A 112 12.22 -13.44 -12.84
CA GLN A 112 11.77 -12.19 -13.46
C GLN A 112 10.25 -12.02 -13.38
N VAL A 113 9.46 -13.08 -13.64
CA VAL A 113 8.01 -13.01 -13.47
C VAL A 113 7.65 -12.69 -12.02
N LEU A 114 8.34 -13.30 -11.06
CA LEU A 114 8.11 -13.00 -9.64
C LEU A 114 8.44 -11.54 -9.29
N ARG A 115 9.54 -11.00 -9.83
CA ARG A 115 9.89 -9.57 -9.71
C ARG A 115 8.72 -8.69 -10.13
N ASP A 116 8.18 -8.96 -11.31
CA ASP A 116 7.18 -8.11 -11.94
C ASP A 116 5.84 -8.24 -11.21
N VAL A 117 5.49 -9.44 -10.73
CA VAL A 117 4.33 -9.66 -9.86
C VAL A 117 4.47 -8.90 -8.55
N ILE A 118 5.64 -8.92 -7.90
CA ILE A 118 5.85 -8.17 -6.65
C ILE A 118 5.79 -6.66 -6.92
N ALA A 119 6.38 -6.18 -8.02
CA ALA A 119 6.28 -4.78 -8.40
C ALA A 119 4.81 -4.36 -8.61
N GLY A 120 4.02 -5.17 -9.31
CA GLY A 120 2.57 -4.98 -9.43
C GLY A 120 1.83 -5.02 -8.08
N GLY A 121 2.24 -5.91 -7.18
CA GLY A 121 1.72 -5.99 -5.82
C GLY A 121 1.99 -4.72 -5.00
N ILE A 122 3.17 -4.11 -5.15
CA ILE A 122 3.49 -2.81 -4.53
C ILE A 122 2.49 -1.75 -5.00
N TYR A 123 2.21 -1.67 -6.31
CA TYR A 123 1.19 -0.76 -6.83
C TYR A 123 -0.20 -1.03 -6.24
N ALA A 124 -0.61 -2.29 -6.18
CA ALA A 124 -1.92 -2.66 -5.62
C ALA A 124 -2.06 -2.23 -4.15
N VAL A 125 -1.02 -2.42 -3.34
CA VAL A 125 -0.98 -1.98 -1.93
C VAL A 125 -1.06 -0.46 -1.83
N LEU A 126 -0.29 0.27 -2.65
CA LEU A 126 -0.30 1.73 -2.64
C LEU A 126 -1.67 2.30 -3.05
N VAL A 127 -2.30 1.75 -4.09
CA VAL A 127 -3.65 2.12 -4.51
C VAL A 127 -4.65 1.81 -3.39
N GLY A 128 -4.58 0.63 -2.78
CA GLY A 128 -5.43 0.27 -1.65
C GLY A 128 -5.28 1.23 -0.47
N ALA A 129 -4.05 1.60 -0.11
CA ALA A 129 -3.77 2.58 0.94
C ALA A 129 -4.30 3.98 0.58
N GLN A 130 -4.20 4.39 -0.67
CA GLN A 130 -4.72 5.68 -1.14
C GLN A 130 -6.25 5.72 -1.13
N LEU A 131 -6.91 4.67 -1.60
CA LEU A 131 -8.37 4.52 -1.54
C LEU A 131 -8.86 4.52 -0.09
N TYR A 132 -8.16 3.81 0.80
CA TYR A 132 -8.45 3.83 2.23
C TYR A 132 -8.30 5.24 2.82
N GLY A 133 -7.19 5.93 2.53
CA GLY A 133 -6.94 7.29 2.99
C GLY A 133 -8.02 8.27 2.51
N TRP A 134 -8.46 8.14 1.26
CA TRP A 134 -9.56 8.93 0.72
C TRP A 134 -10.89 8.59 1.40
N ALA A 135 -11.23 7.31 1.56
CA ALA A 135 -12.44 6.90 2.26
C ALA A 135 -12.47 7.39 3.72
N TRP A 136 -11.34 7.32 4.42
CA TRP A 136 -11.17 7.90 5.75
C TRP A 136 -11.38 9.42 5.72
N TRP A 137 -10.79 10.12 4.75
CA TRP A 137 -10.93 11.57 4.62
C TRP A 137 -12.38 12.01 4.41
N GLN A 138 -13.13 11.31 3.56
CA GLN A 138 -14.56 11.58 3.31
C GLN A 138 -15.44 11.43 4.55
N ARG A 139 -15.02 10.61 5.52
CA ARG A 139 -15.77 10.36 6.77
C ARG A 139 -15.53 11.43 7.84
N ARG A 140 -14.49 12.26 7.72
CA ARG A 140 -14.12 13.23 8.77
C ARG A 140 -15.19 14.26 9.12
N GLY A 141 -16.09 14.58 8.19
CA GLY A 141 -17.15 15.58 8.37
C GLY A 141 -18.54 15.01 8.59
N LYS A 142 -18.69 13.69 8.60
CA LYS A 142 -20.00 13.05 8.80
C LYS A 142 -20.23 12.87 10.29
N ALA A 143 -21.32 13.43 10.81
CA ALA A 143 -21.79 13.06 12.14
C ALA A 143 -22.04 11.53 12.17
N PRO A 144 -21.80 10.84 13.29
CA PRO A 144 -22.24 9.45 13.42
C PRO A 144 -23.73 9.40 13.08
N ALA A 145 -24.14 8.40 12.29
CA ALA A 145 -25.55 8.22 11.97
C ALA A 145 -26.31 8.13 13.30
N THR A 146 -27.05 9.17 13.64
CA THR A 146 -27.92 9.18 14.81
C THR A 146 -28.94 8.08 14.59
N THR A 147 -28.95 7.08 15.47
CA THR A 147 -29.99 6.04 15.55
C THR A 147 -31.33 6.61 16.03
N ASP A 148 -31.51 7.92 16.00
CA ASP A 148 -32.80 8.55 16.22
C ASP A 148 -33.61 8.39 14.94
N VAL A 149 -34.68 7.59 15.06
CA VAL A 149 -35.81 7.55 14.13
C VAL A 149 -36.06 8.97 13.65
N GLU A 150 -36.11 9.21 12.32
CA GLU A 150 -36.39 10.54 11.78
C GLU A 150 -37.66 11.08 12.45
N ARG A 151 -37.50 12.10 13.30
CA ARG A 151 -38.61 12.76 13.97
C ARG A 151 -39.03 13.92 13.08
N SER A 152 -40.34 14.08 12.90
CA SER A 152 -40.89 15.24 12.22
C SER A 152 -40.45 16.54 12.92
N ALA A 153 -40.61 17.69 12.26
CA ALA A 153 -40.38 19.01 12.86
C ALA A 153 -41.17 19.23 14.17
N TYR A 154 -42.18 18.41 14.44
CA TYR A 154 -43.03 18.42 15.64
C TYR A 154 -42.70 17.30 16.64
N GLY A 155 -41.58 16.59 16.47
CA GLY A 155 -41.09 15.58 17.41
C GLY A 155 -41.79 14.20 17.34
N ARG A 156 -42.69 13.98 16.36
CA ARG A 156 -43.32 12.66 16.16
C ARG A 156 -42.42 11.74 15.34
N PRO A 157 -42.21 10.47 15.74
CA PRO A 157 -41.45 9.52 14.94
C PRO A 157 -42.15 9.26 13.60
N LEU A 158 -41.43 9.40 12.48
CA LEU A 158 -41.95 9.21 11.12
C LEU A 158 -42.03 7.73 10.72
N LEU A 159 -41.25 6.89 11.38
CA LEU A 159 -41.27 5.44 11.20
C LEU A 159 -41.54 4.77 12.55
N ARG A 160 -42.31 3.68 12.52
CA ARG A 160 -42.50 2.84 13.71
C ARG A 160 -41.14 2.23 14.08
N PRO A 161 -40.76 2.17 15.37
CA PRO A 161 -39.55 1.48 15.77
C PRO A 161 -39.54 0.07 15.16
N ALA A 162 -38.40 -0.35 14.61
CA ALA A 162 -38.27 -1.66 13.94
C ALA A 162 -38.60 -2.85 14.87
N GLU A 163 -38.65 -2.61 16.18
CA GLU A 163 -39.01 -3.57 17.24
C GLU A 163 -40.51 -3.90 17.29
N GLU A 164 -41.39 -3.05 16.72
CA GLU A 164 -42.86 -3.25 16.74
C GLU A 164 -43.42 -3.77 15.40
N ALA A 165 -42.56 -4.14 14.44
CA ALA A 165 -42.95 -4.58 13.10
C ALA A 165 -42.97 -6.11 12.93
N THR A 166 -42.80 -6.88 14.00
CA THR A 166 -42.97 -8.35 14.06
C THR A 166 -44.33 -8.73 14.64
#